data_AF-A0A8K0JUE3-F1
#
_entry.id   AF-A0A8K0JUE3-F1
#
_cell.length_a   1.000
_cell.length_b   1.000
_cell.length_c   1.000
_cell.angle_alpha   90.00
_cell.angle_beta   90.00
_cell.angle_gamma   90.00
#
_symmetry.space_group_name_H-M   'P 1'
#
loop_
_entity.id
_entity.type
_entity.pdbx_description
1 polymer ?
#
loop_
_entity_poly.entity_id
_entity_poly.type
_entity_poly.pdbx_seq_one_letter_code
_entity_poly.pdbx_strand_id
1 'polypeptide(L)'
;MDCLFLLPIFAGISLLVLLVQCFGPQTYRFVSQKISNMRGYEAVPVEDDEEPEAPPAPKTYMPSEGLAKDFMKRVRDVGVVAWTFDFFRLLLVMTLLALSIYATVVAHAPALHGHPGENQNKGFDESGTDIFEALRKKGGKKHRKNRKAKFDFVTQEWIEFGTTVFYAYNLVLCAILLGLKAGSSIRKIISLHLHLILFLAWLVFAYRDLYPLLTRKLTPVDVLHAPAWLTWTRLSLLTVTAAVIPALQPRRYFELLAPRSIINSNSQSDQNEAPVQPQNRAPWFLSRFIPERESRIEPHITLTFAQSADGKIAGPGGKQVALSGKESMLMTHWMRSMHDAIMIGIGTAANDDPRLNVRLLPQAYQSETPQPIVLDPQLRLSPTARMLQALHDETTPHAKNPWLLCQKIQDWDQDIRKRKAALEQAGARIIEHDMPGGRMDLSLLPTLLRSLNVRSVMVEGGASIIDQFLVTTCNDETGQQRPLADCVIVTVAPSNIGDEGVAYGAGKGLQAIKSTFKGIYAERFGQDSVLVFQP
;
A
#
# COMPACT_ATOMS: atom_id res chain seq x y z
N MET A 1 35.09 6.72 25.12
CA MET A 1 34.27 5.50 25.30
C MET A 1 33.86 5.05 23.92
N ASP A 2 34.25 3.85 23.54
CA ASP A 2 34.25 3.40 22.14
C ASP A 2 32.85 2.97 21.70
N CYS A 3 32.00 3.94 21.39
CA CYS A 3 30.61 3.72 20.96
C CYS A 3 30.49 2.86 19.69
N LEU A 4 31.58 2.60 18.95
CA LEU A 4 31.58 1.72 17.78
C LEU A 4 31.29 0.25 18.11
N PHE A 5 31.50 -0.21 19.36
CA PHE A 5 31.06 -1.54 19.80
C PHE A 5 29.54 -1.73 19.72
N LEU A 6 28.76 -0.65 19.62
CA LEU A 6 27.31 -0.71 19.47
C LEU A 6 26.86 -1.16 18.07
N LEU A 7 27.67 -0.97 17.02
CA LEU A 7 27.31 -1.34 15.65
C LEU A 7 27.03 -2.84 15.46
N PRO A 8 27.93 -3.77 15.87
CA PRO A 8 27.62 -5.20 15.78
C PRO A 8 26.44 -5.61 16.67
N ILE A 9 26.22 -4.93 17.80
CA ILE A 9 25.07 -5.15 18.68
C ILE A 9 23.77 -4.75 17.97
N PHE A 10 23.75 -3.59 17.29
CA PHE A 10 22.60 -3.15 16.49
C PHE A 10 22.30 -4.10 15.34
N ALA A 11 23.33 -4.63 14.66
CA ALA A 11 23.14 -5.65 13.62
C ALA A 11 22.53 -6.94 14.18
N GLY A 12 23.02 -7.41 15.35
CA GLY A 12 22.50 -8.60 16.02
C GLY A 12 21.05 -8.45 16.48
N ILE A 13 20.73 -7.33 17.14
CA ILE A 13 19.35 -7.01 17.56
C ILE A 13 18.45 -6.90 16.34
N SER A 14 18.90 -6.22 15.29
CA SER A 14 18.10 -6.07 14.07
C SER A 14 17.82 -7.40 13.39
N LEU A 15 18.80 -8.32 13.33
CA LEU A 15 18.58 -9.65 12.79
C LEU A 15 17.50 -10.40 13.59
N LEU A 16 17.56 -10.33 14.92
CA LEU A 16 16.55 -10.96 15.79
C LEU A 16 15.15 -10.38 15.54
N VAL A 17 15.03 -9.05 15.50
CA VAL A 17 13.73 -8.38 15.24
C VAL A 17 13.21 -8.73 13.84
N LEU A 18 14.08 -8.77 12.84
CA LEU A 18 13.72 -9.13 11.47
C LEU A 18 13.23 -10.59 11.37
N LEU A 19 13.89 -11.52 12.06
CA LEU A 19 13.44 -12.91 12.16
C LEU A 19 12.07 -13.02 12.85
N VAL A 20 11.85 -12.29 13.95
CA VAL A 20 10.56 -12.27 14.64
C VAL A 20 9.46 -11.67 13.76
N GLN A 21 9.74 -10.61 13.00
CA GLN A 21 8.72 -10.00 12.14
C GLN A 21 8.42 -10.81 10.88
N CYS A 22 9.42 -11.49 10.31
CA CYS A 22 9.24 -12.34 9.13
C CYS A 22 8.58 -13.68 9.47
N PHE A 23 8.99 -14.32 10.57
CA PHE A 23 8.58 -15.69 10.92
C PHE A 23 7.57 -15.76 12.06
N GLY A 24 7.46 -14.73 12.90
CA GLY A 24 6.54 -14.68 14.04
C GLY A 24 5.08 -15.00 13.67
N PRO A 25 4.51 -14.46 12.58
CA PRO A 25 3.15 -14.81 12.15
C PRO A 25 3.00 -16.29 11.79
N GLN A 26 4.03 -16.91 11.20
CA GLN A 26 4.01 -18.32 10.80
C GLN A 26 4.18 -19.24 12.01
N THR A 27 5.11 -18.91 12.92
CA THR A 27 5.32 -19.68 14.16
C THR A 27 4.13 -19.55 15.10
N TYR A 28 3.51 -18.37 15.18
CA TYR A 28 2.28 -18.17 15.95
C TYR A 28 1.14 -19.07 15.42
N ARG A 29 0.92 -19.09 14.10
CA ARG A 29 -0.09 -19.97 13.49
C ARG A 29 0.19 -21.45 13.79
N PHE A 30 1.43 -21.89 13.60
CA PHE A 30 1.83 -23.29 13.86
C PHE A 30 1.65 -23.68 15.33
N VAL A 31 2.10 -22.83 16.27
CA VAL A 31 1.97 -23.07 17.71
C VAL A 31 0.51 -23.00 18.15
N SER A 32 -0.26 -22.02 17.65
CA SER A 32 -1.70 -21.92 17.92
C SER A 32 -2.44 -23.16 17.45
N GLN A 33 -2.12 -23.68 16.27
CA GLN A 33 -2.73 -24.88 15.70
C GLN A 33 -2.33 -26.15 16.47
N LYS A 34 -1.11 -26.22 17.00
CA LYS A 34 -0.66 -27.34 17.83
C LYS A 34 -1.24 -27.28 19.24
N ILE A 35 -1.41 -26.09 19.81
CA ILE A 35 -2.03 -25.87 21.11
C ILE A 35 -3.55 -26.13 21.04
N SER A 36 -4.23 -25.75 19.96
CA SER A 36 -5.64 -26.09 19.75
C SER A 36 -5.83 -27.61 19.70
N ASN A 37 -4.96 -28.31 18.97
CA ASN A 37 -4.98 -29.78 18.90
C ASN A 37 -4.68 -30.45 20.25
N MET A 38 -3.82 -29.85 21.10
CA MET A 38 -3.52 -30.38 22.45
C MET A 38 -4.60 -30.05 23.48
N ARG A 39 -5.39 -28.98 23.29
CA ARG A 39 -6.45 -28.55 24.22
C ARG A 39 -7.79 -29.25 23.97
N GLY A 40 -7.84 -30.24 23.08
CA GLY A 40 -9.07 -30.99 22.80
C GLY A 40 -10.18 -30.15 22.18
N TYR A 41 -9.85 -29.02 21.57
CA TYR A 41 -10.77 -28.37 20.63
C TYR A 41 -10.76 -29.22 19.37
N GLU A 42 -11.71 -30.15 19.26
CA GLU A 42 -12.06 -30.71 17.96
C GLU A 42 -12.52 -29.54 17.08
N ALA A 43 -11.72 -29.24 16.07
CA ALA A 43 -12.25 -28.49 14.94
C ALA A 43 -13.43 -29.30 14.40
N VAL A 44 -14.61 -28.69 14.33
CA VAL A 44 -15.79 -29.29 13.70
C VAL A 44 -15.33 -29.82 12.33
N PRO A 45 -15.48 -31.13 12.06
CA PRO A 45 -15.16 -31.65 10.76
C PRO A 45 -16.13 -31.02 9.78
N VAL A 46 -15.60 -30.23 8.86
CA VAL A 46 -16.32 -29.91 7.63
C VAL A 46 -16.48 -31.26 6.94
N GLU A 47 -17.71 -31.74 6.80
CA GLU A 47 -18.00 -32.90 5.97
C GLU A 47 -17.53 -32.55 4.56
N ASP A 48 -16.49 -33.25 4.10
CA ASP A 48 -16.02 -33.24 2.72
C ASP A 48 -17.11 -33.92 1.85
N ASP A 49 -18.20 -33.21 1.59
CA ASP A 49 -19.00 -33.46 0.40
C ASP A 49 -18.07 -33.20 -0.79
N GLU A 50 -17.70 -34.27 -1.50
CA GLU A 50 -16.85 -34.32 -2.69
C GLU A 50 -16.81 -32.98 -3.45
N GLU A 51 -15.84 -32.14 -3.07
CA GLU A 51 -15.53 -30.91 -3.78
C GLU A 51 -15.03 -31.36 -5.16
N PRO A 52 -15.72 -31.04 -6.26
CA PRO A 52 -15.20 -31.38 -7.58
C PRO A 52 -13.83 -30.75 -7.67
N GLU A 53 -12.77 -31.58 -7.81
CA GLU A 53 -11.37 -31.18 -7.84
C GLU A 53 -11.26 -29.80 -8.47
N ALA A 54 -11.03 -28.78 -7.64
CA ALA A 54 -10.79 -27.45 -8.14
C ALA A 54 -9.67 -27.60 -9.16
N PRO A 55 -9.87 -27.21 -10.44
CA PRO A 55 -8.81 -27.35 -11.43
C PRO A 55 -7.58 -26.70 -10.82
N PRO A 56 -6.42 -27.38 -10.79
CA PRO A 56 -5.26 -26.91 -10.08
C PRO A 56 -5.05 -25.46 -10.48
N ALA A 57 -5.14 -24.55 -9.50
CA ALA A 57 -5.00 -23.12 -9.74
C ALA A 57 -3.88 -22.95 -10.75
N PRO A 58 -4.13 -22.34 -11.93
CA PRO A 58 -3.16 -22.38 -13.01
C PRO A 58 -1.85 -21.94 -12.41
N LYS A 59 -0.88 -22.87 -12.35
CA LYS A 59 0.45 -22.55 -11.90
C LYS A 59 0.83 -21.39 -12.79
N THR A 60 0.88 -20.19 -12.23
CA THR A 60 1.37 -19.01 -12.94
C THR A 60 2.88 -19.19 -13.01
N TYR A 61 3.28 -20.22 -13.75
CA TYR A 61 4.55 -20.26 -14.41
C TYR A 61 4.44 -19.17 -15.45
N MET A 62 4.85 -17.96 -15.09
CA MET A 62 5.50 -17.15 -16.09
C MET A 62 6.75 -17.94 -16.47
N PRO A 63 6.84 -18.52 -17.68
CA PRO A 63 8.13 -18.96 -18.16
C PRO A 63 9.03 -17.73 -18.06
N SER A 64 10.18 -17.85 -17.38
CA SER A 64 11.15 -16.78 -17.31
C SER A 64 11.46 -16.37 -18.74
N GLU A 65 11.11 -15.17 -19.17
CA GLU A 65 11.33 -14.72 -20.55
C GLU A 65 12.82 -14.38 -20.81
N GLY A 66 13.71 -14.85 -19.93
CA GLY A 66 15.13 -14.54 -19.86
C GLY A 66 15.44 -13.58 -18.71
N LEU A 67 16.63 -13.74 -18.12
CA LEU A 67 17.13 -12.96 -16.98
C LEU A 67 16.99 -11.45 -17.19
N ALA A 68 17.31 -10.96 -18.41
CA ALA A 68 17.26 -9.54 -18.74
C ALA A 68 15.81 -8.99 -18.79
N LYS A 69 14.86 -9.76 -19.32
CA LYS A 69 13.45 -9.35 -19.38
C LYS A 69 12.80 -9.38 -18.00
N ASP A 70 13.09 -10.42 -17.22
CA ASP A 70 12.63 -10.53 -15.83
C ASP A 70 13.23 -9.44 -14.92
N PHE A 71 14.46 -9.02 -15.20
CA PHE A 71 15.10 -7.89 -14.55
C PHE A 71 14.42 -6.57 -14.92
N MET A 72 14.27 -6.27 -16.22
CA MET A 72 13.61 -5.04 -16.67
C MET A 72 12.16 -4.93 -16.21
N LYS A 73 11.46 -6.07 -16.13
CA LYS A 73 10.12 -6.15 -15.54
C LYS A 73 10.13 -5.77 -14.07
N ARG A 74 11.07 -6.30 -13.27
CA ARG A 74 11.22 -5.92 -11.85
C ARG A 74 11.55 -4.44 -11.66
N VAL A 75 12.44 -3.89 -12.47
CA VAL A 75 12.78 -2.45 -12.45
C VAL A 75 11.53 -1.61 -12.73
N ARG A 76 10.70 -2.04 -13.70
CA ARG A 76 9.44 -1.38 -14.03
C ARG A 76 8.41 -1.49 -12.92
N ASP A 77 8.23 -2.68 -12.34
CA ASP A 77 7.29 -2.96 -11.25
C ASP A 77 7.63 -2.17 -9.98
N VAL A 78 8.93 -1.99 -9.68
CA VAL A 78 9.45 -1.18 -8.56
C VAL A 78 9.48 0.31 -8.91
N GLY A 79 9.41 0.67 -10.19
CA GLY A 79 9.53 2.03 -10.68
C GLY A 79 11.00 2.41 -10.81
N VAL A 80 11.38 2.90 -12.00
CA VAL A 80 12.78 3.16 -12.37
C VAL A 80 13.48 4.05 -11.34
N VAL A 81 12.84 5.13 -10.89
CA VAL A 81 13.42 6.08 -9.93
C VAL A 81 13.61 5.44 -8.55
N ALA A 82 12.64 4.70 -8.03
CA ALA A 82 12.80 4.05 -6.72
C ALA A 82 13.86 2.94 -6.77
N TRP A 83 13.90 2.19 -7.86
CA TRP A 83 14.91 1.17 -8.09
C TRP A 83 16.32 1.77 -8.23
N THR A 84 16.48 2.91 -8.92
CA THR A 84 17.79 3.58 -9.02
C THR A 84 18.28 4.05 -7.66
N PHE A 85 17.42 4.61 -6.80
CA PHE A 85 17.80 4.94 -5.42
C PHE A 85 18.26 3.71 -4.63
N ASP A 86 17.55 2.58 -4.71
CA ASP A 86 17.95 1.33 -4.03
C ASP A 86 19.29 0.79 -4.58
N PHE A 87 19.50 0.90 -5.90
CA PHE A 87 20.74 0.50 -6.56
C PHE A 87 21.92 1.39 -6.16
N PHE A 88 21.74 2.72 -6.16
CA PHE A 88 22.74 3.65 -5.67
C PHE A 88 23.07 3.41 -4.20
N ARG A 89 22.05 3.11 -3.38
CA ARG A 89 22.25 2.74 -1.98
C ARG A 89 23.12 1.49 -1.83
N LEU A 90 22.89 0.45 -2.66
CA LEU A 90 23.73 -0.75 -2.70
C LEU A 90 25.19 -0.38 -3.01
N LEU A 91 25.44 0.45 -4.01
CA LEU A 91 26.79 0.88 -4.40
C LEU A 91 27.50 1.66 -3.28
N LEU A 92 26.78 2.54 -2.58
CA LEU A 92 27.33 3.30 -1.46
C LEU A 92 27.66 2.40 -0.27
N VAL A 93 26.80 1.43 0.06
CA VAL A 93 27.07 0.44 1.13
C VAL A 93 28.21 -0.49 0.75
N MET A 94 28.32 -0.91 -0.51
CA MET A 94 29.48 -1.63 -1.05
C MET A 94 30.77 -0.83 -0.85
N THR A 95 30.73 0.47 -1.15
CA THR A 95 31.89 1.36 -0.98
C THR A 95 32.28 1.50 0.50
N LEU A 96 31.30 1.65 1.39
CA LEU A 96 31.53 1.68 2.84
C LEU A 96 32.15 0.38 3.36
N LEU A 97 31.70 -0.78 2.84
CA LEU A 97 32.30 -2.08 3.17
C LEU A 97 33.76 -2.15 2.69
N ALA A 98 34.05 -1.72 1.45
CA ALA A 98 35.42 -1.72 0.92
C ALA A 98 36.36 -0.82 1.76
N LEU A 99 35.90 0.37 2.16
CA LEU A 99 36.64 1.26 3.06
C LEU A 99 36.83 0.67 4.46
N SER A 100 35.90 -0.16 4.93
CA SER A 100 36.00 -0.88 6.22
C SER A 100 37.03 -2.01 6.16
N ILE A 101 37.02 -2.79 5.08
CA ILE A 101 38.03 -3.81 4.82
C ILE A 101 39.42 -3.17 4.69
N TYR A 102 39.55 -2.06 3.97
CA TYR A 102 40.82 -1.35 3.83
C TYR A 102 41.39 -0.92 5.18
N ALA A 103 40.58 -0.31 6.06
CA ALA A 103 41.05 0.07 7.40
C ALA A 103 41.41 -1.14 8.25
N THR A 104 40.65 -2.24 8.15
CA THR A 104 40.96 -3.48 8.85
C THR A 104 42.32 -4.01 8.42
N VAL A 105 42.62 -4.02 7.11
CA VAL A 105 43.91 -4.47 6.58
C VAL A 105 45.05 -3.55 7.01
N VAL A 106 44.84 -2.24 6.97
CA VAL A 106 45.84 -1.25 7.42
C VAL A 106 46.12 -1.39 8.92
N ALA A 107 45.09 -1.64 9.73
CA ALA A 107 45.25 -1.88 11.17
C ALA A 107 46.07 -3.14 11.48
N HIS A 108 46.07 -4.14 10.60
CA HIS A 108 46.84 -5.39 10.73
C HIS A 108 48.24 -5.32 10.11
N ALA A 109 48.59 -4.25 9.39
CA ALA A 109 49.92 -4.09 8.83
C ALA A 109 50.92 -3.82 9.97
N PRO A 110 51.97 -4.65 10.16
CA PRO A 110 52.93 -4.41 11.23
C PRO A 110 53.61 -3.07 11.02
N ALA A 111 53.51 -2.19 12.01
CA ALA A 111 54.15 -0.89 12.05
C ALA A 111 55.64 -1.02 11.67
N LEU A 112 55.99 -0.62 10.46
CA LEU A 112 57.37 -0.58 9.96
C LEU A 112 58.05 0.77 10.23
N HIS A 113 57.40 1.64 11.01
CA HIS A 113 57.99 2.87 11.50
C HIS A 113 58.08 2.82 13.03
N GLY A 114 59.32 2.70 13.51
CA GLY A 114 59.68 2.88 14.91
C GLY A 114 59.34 4.28 15.40
N HIS A 115 59.20 4.38 16.72
CA HIS A 115 58.83 5.55 17.52
C HIS A 115 59.35 6.91 17.00
N PRO A 116 58.55 7.99 17.13
CA PRO A 116 58.98 9.34 16.79
C PRO A 116 59.91 9.89 17.90
N GLY A 117 61.20 9.88 17.61
CA GLY A 117 62.15 10.82 18.18
C GLY A 117 62.52 11.83 17.10
N GLU A 118 62.04 13.06 17.28
CA GLU A 118 62.78 14.29 16.95
C GLU A 118 63.49 14.36 15.57
N ASN A 119 62.82 14.90 14.55
CA ASN A 119 63.32 16.10 13.86
C ASN A 119 62.38 16.62 12.76
N GLN A 120 62.37 17.94 12.67
CA GLN A 120 61.66 18.75 11.70
C GLN A 120 62.22 18.59 10.27
N ASN A 121 61.37 18.94 9.31
CA ASN A 121 61.66 19.23 7.90
C ASN A 121 62.20 18.07 7.05
N LYS A 122 61.34 17.53 6.19
CA LYS A 122 61.61 17.51 4.74
C LYS A 122 60.35 17.26 3.93
N GLY A 123 60.34 17.90 2.77
CA GLY A 123 59.22 18.04 1.86
C GLY A 123 58.72 16.72 1.28
N PHE A 124 57.48 16.83 0.85
CA PHE A 124 56.70 15.86 0.12
C PHE A 124 57.32 15.67 -1.27
N ASP A 125 57.74 14.45 -1.61
CA ASP A 125 57.98 14.06 -3.00
C ASP A 125 57.24 12.74 -3.29
N GLU A 126 56.47 12.77 -4.37
CA GLU A 126 55.69 11.69 -4.95
C GLU A 126 56.60 10.65 -5.62
N SER A 127 56.52 9.37 -5.23
CA SER A 127 56.57 8.26 -6.21
C SER A 127 56.08 6.95 -5.59
N GLY A 128 55.04 6.35 -6.19
CA GLY A 128 54.45 5.06 -5.78
C GLY A 128 55.23 3.82 -6.23
N THR A 129 56.56 3.89 -6.30
CA THR A 129 57.40 2.80 -6.85
C THR A 129 57.96 1.83 -5.81
N ASP A 130 57.95 2.15 -4.51
CA ASP A 130 58.64 1.35 -3.49
C ASP A 130 57.88 0.11 -2.98
N ILE A 131 56.57 0.00 -3.25
CA ILE A 131 55.74 -1.08 -2.68
C ILE A 131 55.96 -2.41 -3.42
N PHE A 132 56.20 -2.37 -4.73
CA PHE A 132 56.40 -3.59 -5.53
C PHE A 132 57.78 -4.21 -5.35
N GLU A 133 58.79 -3.43 -4.95
CA GLU A 133 60.14 -3.94 -4.70
C GLU A 133 60.23 -4.66 -3.34
N ALA A 134 59.44 -4.22 -2.35
CA ALA A 134 59.33 -4.87 -1.05
C ALA A 134 58.67 -6.27 -1.12
N LEU A 135 57.82 -6.53 -2.12
CA LEU A 135 57.17 -7.82 -2.32
C LEU A 135 58.10 -8.88 -2.93
N ARG A 136 59.26 -8.50 -3.49
CA ARG A 136 60.15 -9.43 -4.20
C ARG A 136 61.16 -10.16 -3.30
N LYS A 137 61.38 -9.71 -2.06
CA LYS A 137 62.36 -10.31 -1.12
C LYS A 137 61.70 -10.96 0.09
N LYS A 138 61.24 -12.21 -0.04
CA LYS A 138 61.06 -13.09 1.15
C LYS A 138 61.07 -14.58 0.80
N GLY A 139 62.19 -15.07 0.27
CA GLY A 139 62.59 -16.47 0.33
C GLY A 139 63.64 -16.65 1.43
N GLY A 140 63.23 -16.97 2.66
CA GLY A 140 64.16 -17.18 3.76
C GLY A 140 63.50 -17.74 5.02
N LYS A 141 63.56 -19.06 5.19
CA LYS A 141 63.08 -19.79 6.36
C LYS A 141 63.87 -19.39 7.62
N LYS A 142 63.19 -19.05 8.73
CA LYS A 142 63.79 -19.11 10.07
C LYS A 142 62.80 -19.61 11.13
N HIS A 143 63.33 -20.47 11.99
CA HIS A 143 62.68 -21.33 12.97
C HIS A 143 61.76 -20.64 13.98
N ARG A 144 60.61 -21.27 14.23
CA ARG A 144 59.58 -20.91 15.21
C ARG A 144 59.94 -21.49 16.58
N LYS A 145 60.23 -20.64 17.58
CA LYS A 145 60.24 -21.02 18.99
C LYS A 145 58.90 -20.64 19.64
N ASN A 146 58.26 -21.64 20.25
CA ASN A 146 57.02 -21.53 21.02
C ASN A 146 57.18 -20.55 22.19
N ARG A 147 56.48 -19.41 22.13
CA ARG A 147 56.01 -18.68 23.30
C ARG A 147 54.49 -18.70 23.26
N LYS A 148 53.88 -19.22 24.33
CA LYS A 148 52.43 -19.15 24.56
C LYS A 148 52.02 -17.69 24.49
N ALA A 149 51.35 -17.31 23.40
CA ALA A 149 50.78 -15.98 23.23
C ALA A 149 49.62 -15.85 24.22
N LYS A 150 49.83 -15.03 25.26
CA LYS A 150 48.73 -14.42 26.00
C LYS A 150 47.98 -13.57 24.96
N PHE A 151 46.71 -13.88 24.73
CA PHE A 151 45.82 -13.20 23.79
C PHE A 151 45.52 -11.77 24.30
N ASP A 152 46.49 -10.85 24.16
CA ASP A 152 46.23 -9.41 24.22
C ASP A 152 46.02 -8.92 22.77
N PHE A 153 44.87 -9.28 22.19
CA PHE A 153 44.38 -8.71 20.93
C PHE A 153 43.79 -7.32 21.22
N VAL A 154 44.19 -6.30 20.44
CA VAL A 154 43.91 -4.88 20.71
C VAL A 154 42.43 -4.55 20.46
N THR A 155 41.80 -3.74 21.32
CA THR A 155 40.39 -3.30 21.23
C THR A 155 40.01 -2.68 19.88
N GLN A 156 40.97 -2.05 19.20
CA GLN A 156 40.78 -1.39 17.90
C GLN A 156 40.57 -2.34 16.72
N GLU A 157 41.23 -3.51 16.72
CA GLU A 157 41.04 -4.53 15.67
C GLU A 157 39.61 -5.09 15.71
N TRP A 158 39.08 -5.31 16.90
CA TRP A 158 37.70 -5.75 17.10
C TRP A 158 36.65 -4.72 16.65
N ILE A 159 36.98 -3.44 16.79
CA ILE A 159 36.11 -2.35 16.34
C ILE A 159 36.00 -2.33 14.81
N GLU A 160 37.13 -2.38 14.09
CA GLU A 160 37.14 -2.38 12.61
C GLU A 160 36.62 -3.71 12.02
N PHE A 161 36.82 -4.82 12.72
CA PHE A 161 36.16 -6.08 12.37
C PHE A 161 34.63 -5.98 12.53
N GLY A 162 34.17 -5.39 13.64
CA GLY A 162 32.75 -5.17 13.91
C GLY A 162 32.06 -4.25 12.89
N THR A 163 32.71 -3.16 12.48
CA THR A 163 32.21 -2.28 11.41
C THR A 163 32.12 -3.01 10.06
N THR A 164 33.11 -3.85 9.74
CA THR A 164 33.12 -4.67 8.53
C THR A 164 31.93 -5.65 8.50
N VAL A 165 31.69 -6.37 9.59
CA VAL A 165 30.53 -7.27 9.72
C VAL A 165 29.20 -6.50 9.59
N PHE A 166 29.12 -5.31 10.21
CA PHE A 166 27.95 -4.45 10.11
C PHE A 166 27.63 -4.07 8.65
N TYR A 167 28.62 -3.58 7.88
CA TYR A 167 28.37 -3.21 6.49
C TYR A 167 28.12 -4.41 5.58
N ALA A 168 28.73 -5.57 5.86
CA ALA A 168 28.43 -6.82 5.14
C ALA A 168 26.97 -7.24 5.34
N TYR A 169 26.44 -7.12 6.56
CA TYR A 169 25.02 -7.38 6.83
C TYR A 169 24.09 -6.41 6.09
N ASN A 170 24.38 -5.10 6.12
CA ASN A 170 23.58 -4.10 5.40
C ASN A 170 23.64 -4.29 3.88
N LEU A 171 24.78 -4.79 3.35
CA LEU A 171 24.92 -5.14 1.95
C LEU A 171 23.96 -6.26 1.55
N VAL A 172 23.88 -7.32 2.37
CA VAL A 172 22.94 -8.42 2.15
C VAL A 172 21.50 -7.93 2.15
N LEU A 173 21.12 -7.06 3.09
CA LEU A 173 19.78 -6.45 3.11
C LEU A 173 19.48 -5.62 1.84
N CYS A 174 20.44 -4.82 1.36
CA CYS A 174 20.30 -4.08 0.10
C CYS A 174 20.10 -5.01 -1.11
N ALA A 175 20.88 -6.09 -1.18
CA ALA A 175 20.78 -7.08 -2.26
C ALA A 175 19.43 -7.80 -2.26
N ILE A 176 18.95 -8.20 -1.07
CA ILE A 176 17.61 -8.80 -0.91
C ILE A 176 16.53 -7.79 -1.33
N LEU A 177 16.65 -6.52 -0.93
CA LEU A 177 15.67 -5.49 -1.26
C LEU A 177 15.49 -5.31 -2.77
N LEU A 178 16.59 -5.36 -3.55
CA LEU A 178 16.55 -5.30 -5.02
C LEU A 178 15.83 -6.51 -5.65
N GLY A 179 15.87 -7.68 -5.00
CA GLY A 179 15.22 -8.90 -5.47
C GLY A 179 13.72 -9.00 -5.16
N LEU A 180 13.22 -8.18 -4.24
CA LEU A 180 11.83 -8.27 -3.75
C LEU A 180 10.83 -7.49 -4.59
N LYS A 181 9.67 -8.10 -4.82
CA LYS A 181 8.51 -7.48 -5.49
C LYS A 181 8.05 -6.22 -4.78
N ALA A 182 7.66 -5.20 -5.56
CA ALA A 182 7.33 -3.86 -5.07
C ALA A 182 6.21 -3.80 -4.02
N GLY A 183 5.25 -4.73 -4.06
CA GLY A 183 4.12 -4.82 -3.13
C GLY A 183 4.32 -5.75 -1.93
N SER A 184 5.47 -6.42 -1.80
CA SER A 184 5.67 -7.41 -0.73
C SER A 184 5.75 -6.75 0.65
N SER A 185 5.01 -7.28 1.62
CA SER A 185 5.14 -6.87 3.04
C SER A 185 6.58 -7.01 3.55
N ILE A 186 7.32 -8.02 3.04
CA ILE A 186 8.73 -8.26 3.38
C ILE A 186 9.61 -7.11 2.91
N ARG A 187 9.32 -6.52 1.75
CA ARG A 187 10.06 -5.37 1.21
C ARG A 187 9.93 -4.15 2.11
N LYS A 188 8.71 -3.88 2.61
CA LYS A 188 8.45 -2.78 3.55
C LYS A 188 9.22 -2.98 4.86
N ILE A 189 9.19 -4.19 5.40
CA ILE A 189 9.90 -4.57 6.64
C ILE A 189 11.41 -4.39 6.45
N ILE A 190 12.01 -5.03 5.44
CA ILE A 190 13.46 -4.92 5.18
C ILE A 190 13.89 -3.49 4.92
N SER A 191 13.11 -2.74 4.14
CA SER A 191 13.38 -1.32 3.90
C SER A 191 13.41 -0.55 5.21
N LEU A 192 12.37 -0.65 6.04
CA LEU A 192 12.32 0.04 7.34
C LEU A 192 13.52 -0.33 8.23
N HIS A 193 13.86 -1.61 8.33
CA HIS A 193 15.02 -2.09 9.09
C HIS A 193 16.32 -1.47 8.59
N LEU A 194 16.57 -1.58 7.29
CA LEU A 194 17.77 -1.04 6.66
C LEU A 194 17.91 0.48 6.90
N HIS A 195 16.79 1.23 6.87
CA HIS A 195 16.75 2.64 7.22
C HIS A 195 17.13 2.90 8.68
N LEU A 196 16.51 2.20 9.62
CA LEU A 196 16.75 2.38 11.04
C LEU A 196 18.20 2.07 11.42
N ILE A 197 18.74 0.95 10.93
CA ILE A 197 20.10 0.50 11.25
C ILE A 197 21.15 1.47 10.73
N LEU A 198 21.03 1.92 9.47
CA LEU A 198 21.96 2.87 8.89
C LEU A 198 21.85 4.24 9.55
N PHE A 199 20.64 4.65 9.96
CA PHE A 199 20.44 5.90 10.70
C PHE A 199 21.02 5.84 12.12
N LEU A 200 20.84 4.73 12.83
CA LEU A 200 21.47 4.48 14.13
C LEU A 200 23.00 4.51 14.02
N ALA A 201 23.57 3.87 12.99
CA ALA A 201 25.00 3.96 12.73
C ALA A 201 25.44 5.40 12.44
N TRP A 202 24.68 6.13 11.63
CA TRP A 202 24.95 7.53 11.36
C TRP A 202 24.95 8.38 12.65
N LEU A 203 24.03 8.14 13.58
CA LEU A 203 24.01 8.82 14.88
C LEU A 203 25.27 8.52 15.72
N VAL A 204 25.76 7.26 15.71
CA VAL A 204 27.00 6.89 16.40
C VAL A 204 28.19 7.64 15.82
N PHE A 205 28.34 7.68 14.49
CA PHE A 205 29.40 8.43 13.82
C PHE A 205 29.25 9.95 14.01
N ALA A 206 28.03 10.48 13.98
CA ALA A 206 27.75 11.89 14.23
C ALA A 206 28.13 12.30 15.67
N TYR A 207 27.74 11.51 16.66
CA TYR A 207 28.12 11.75 18.06
C TYR A 207 29.63 11.61 18.29
N ARG A 208 30.29 10.71 17.58
CA ARG A 208 31.72 10.48 17.76
C ARG A 208 32.60 11.51 17.05
N ASP A 209 32.23 11.91 15.83
CA ASP A 209 33.12 12.66 14.94
C ASP A 209 32.64 14.10 14.65
N LEU A 210 31.32 14.38 14.65
CA LEU A 210 30.81 15.75 14.48
C LEU A 210 30.66 16.49 15.82
N TYR A 211 30.14 15.81 16.85
CA TYR A 211 29.88 16.45 18.14
C TYR A 211 31.14 17.07 18.77
N PRO A 212 32.33 16.43 18.75
CA PRO A 212 33.56 17.06 19.23
C PRO A 212 33.89 18.37 18.52
N LEU A 213 33.64 18.48 17.21
CA LEU A 213 33.91 19.70 16.45
C LEU A 213 32.98 20.86 16.80
N LEU A 214 31.77 20.55 17.29
CA LEU A 214 30.82 21.53 17.79
C LEU A 214 31.19 22.04 19.19
N THR A 215 31.88 21.21 19.98
CA THR A 215 32.34 21.56 21.33
C THR A 215 33.84 21.84 21.32
N ARG A 216 34.26 23.11 21.41
CA ARG A 216 35.67 23.58 21.37
C ARG A 216 36.68 22.89 22.33
N LYS A 217 36.25 21.94 23.16
CA LYS A 217 37.04 21.23 24.16
C LYS A 217 37.35 19.75 23.81
N LEU A 218 36.82 19.21 22.71
CA LEU A 218 36.99 17.80 22.34
C LEU A 218 37.58 17.66 20.93
N THR A 219 38.46 16.68 20.73
CA THR A 219 39.02 16.33 19.41
C THR A 219 38.39 15.02 18.90
N PRO A 220 38.09 14.91 17.60
CA PRO A 220 37.54 13.69 17.01
C PRO A 220 38.52 12.51 17.14
N VAL A 221 37.99 11.35 17.55
CA VAL A 221 38.79 10.17 17.94
C VAL A 221 39.51 9.52 16.76
N ASP A 222 38.89 9.48 15.56
CA ASP A 222 39.48 8.81 14.40
C ASP A 222 40.60 9.61 13.72
N VAL A 223 40.64 10.94 13.89
CA VAL A 223 41.72 11.78 13.34
C VAL A 223 43.08 11.45 14.00
N LEU A 224 43.06 10.76 15.14
CA LEU A 224 44.26 10.28 15.84
C LEU A 224 44.76 8.91 15.37
N HIS A 225 43.93 8.10 14.72
CA HIS A 225 44.23 6.68 14.45
C HIS A 225 44.10 6.27 12.97
N ALA A 226 43.41 7.06 12.14
CA ALA A 226 43.23 6.81 10.72
C ALA A 226 43.47 8.10 9.91
N PRO A 227 43.79 8.00 8.60
CA PRO A 227 43.92 9.17 7.74
C PRO A 227 42.62 9.98 7.73
N ALA A 228 42.69 11.29 7.97
CA ALA A 228 41.51 12.15 8.09
C ALA A 228 40.54 12.03 6.89
N TRP A 229 41.07 11.84 5.67
CA TRP A 229 40.26 11.66 4.47
C TRP A 229 39.34 10.43 4.55
N LEU A 230 39.76 9.35 5.20
CA LEU A 230 38.99 8.10 5.31
C LEU A 230 37.75 8.30 6.20
N THR A 231 37.91 8.97 7.33
CA THR A 231 36.82 9.29 8.27
C THR A 231 35.77 10.17 7.61
N TRP A 232 36.20 11.26 6.96
CA TRP A 232 35.30 12.18 6.28
C TRP A 232 34.59 11.53 5.08
N THR A 233 35.27 10.65 4.35
CA THR A 233 34.66 9.88 3.25
C THR A 233 33.59 8.93 3.76
N ARG A 234 33.88 8.15 4.81
CA ARG A 234 32.91 7.22 5.43
C ARG A 234 31.66 7.95 5.92
N LEU A 235 31.86 9.04 6.64
CA LEU A 235 30.79 9.86 7.20
C LEU A 235 29.93 10.48 6.09
N SER A 236 30.54 10.96 5.01
CA SER A 236 29.83 11.54 3.86
C SER A 236 28.98 10.49 3.16
N LEU A 237 29.57 9.32 2.83
CA LEU A 237 28.86 8.21 2.20
C LEU A 237 27.72 7.68 3.10
N LEU A 238 27.96 7.58 4.41
CA LEU A 238 26.96 7.16 5.38
C LEU A 238 25.81 8.17 5.48
N THR A 239 26.10 9.48 5.46
CA THR A 239 25.07 10.53 5.49
C THR A 239 24.18 10.46 4.24
N VAL A 240 24.78 10.26 3.06
CA VAL A 240 24.01 10.09 1.82
C VAL A 240 23.11 8.86 1.91
N THR A 241 23.64 7.74 2.39
CA THR A 241 22.93 6.46 2.46
C THR A 241 21.83 6.44 3.55
N ALA A 242 22.08 7.05 4.70
CA ALA A 242 21.23 6.97 5.88
C ALA A 242 20.20 8.10 5.99
N ALA A 243 20.46 9.27 5.39
CA ALA A 243 19.60 10.45 5.52
C ALA A 243 19.13 11.00 4.16
N VAL A 244 20.03 11.17 3.18
CA VAL A 244 19.69 11.81 1.90
C VAL A 244 18.83 10.90 1.01
N ILE A 245 19.26 9.67 0.75
CA ILE A 245 18.49 8.70 -0.06
C ILE A 245 17.08 8.50 0.54
N PRO A 246 16.91 8.24 1.85
CA PRO A 246 15.58 8.07 2.43
C PRO A 246 14.68 9.32 2.35
N ALA A 247 15.27 10.52 2.41
CA ALA A 247 14.53 11.77 2.31
C ALA A 247 14.11 12.10 0.87
N LEU A 248 14.95 11.77 -0.11
CA LEU A 248 14.71 12.04 -1.53
C LEU A 248 13.98 10.91 -2.25
N GLN A 249 14.00 9.69 -1.71
CA GLN A 249 13.32 8.55 -2.32
C GLN A 249 11.82 8.86 -2.37
N PRO A 250 11.21 8.95 -3.58
CA PRO A 250 9.82 9.31 -3.70
C PRO A 250 8.98 8.28 -2.96
N ARG A 251 8.22 8.75 -1.97
CA ARG A 251 7.17 7.94 -1.38
C ARG A 251 6.18 7.68 -2.50
N ARG A 252 5.89 6.41 -2.79
CA ARG A 252 4.90 6.05 -3.81
C ARG A 252 3.56 6.63 -3.40
N TYR A 253 3.19 7.74 -4.03
CA TYR A 253 1.82 8.21 -4.07
C TYR A 253 1.18 7.58 -5.30
N PHE A 254 0.00 7.00 -5.11
CA PHE A 254 -0.78 6.45 -6.21
C PHE A 254 -1.29 7.61 -7.05
N GLU A 255 -0.85 7.69 -8.32
CA GLU A 255 -1.53 8.54 -9.30
C GLU A 255 -2.89 7.92 -9.58
N LEU A 256 -3.94 8.58 -9.10
CA LEU A 256 -5.31 8.20 -9.40
C LEU A 256 -5.54 8.45 -10.90
N LEU A 257 -6.25 7.55 -11.59
CA LEU A 257 -6.61 7.71 -12.99
C LEU A 257 -7.40 8.99 -13.18
N ALA A 258 -6.88 9.97 -13.95
CA ALA A 258 -7.59 11.22 -14.27
C ALA A 258 -8.99 10.96 -14.82
N PRO A 259 -10.02 11.71 -14.37
CA PRO A 259 -11.32 11.66 -15.02
C PRO A 259 -11.20 12.28 -16.41
N ARG A 260 -12.00 11.77 -17.36
CA ARG A 260 -11.91 12.19 -18.77
C ARG A 260 -12.18 13.69 -19.02
N SER A 261 -12.87 14.43 -18.15
CA SER A 261 -13.06 15.88 -18.32
C SER A 261 -11.76 16.69 -18.25
N ILE A 262 -10.77 16.22 -17.47
CA ILE A 262 -9.42 16.81 -17.44
C ILE A 262 -8.66 16.44 -18.73
N ILE A 263 -8.83 15.21 -19.23
CA ILE A 263 -8.17 14.76 -20.45
C ILE A 263 -8.64 15.59 -21.66
N ASN A 264 -9.95 15.86 -21.75
CA ASN A 264 -10.52 16.58 -22.89
C ASN A 264 -10.32 18.09 -22.84
N SER A 265 -10.06 18.70 -21.67
CA SER A 265 -9.77 20.14 -21.57
C SER A 265 -8.33 20.49 -22.00
N ASN A 266 -7.42 19.50 -21.97
CA ASN A 266 -6.03 19.67 -22.41
C ASN A 266 -5.72 18.99 -23.75
N SER A 267 -6.67 18.30 -24.39
CA SER A 267 -6.44 17.54 -25.63
C SER A 267 -6.51 18.38 -26.91
N GLN A 268 -5.94 19.58 -26.91
CA GLN A 268 -5.62 20.31 -28.14
C GLN A 268 -4.14 20.63 -28.30
N SER A 269 -3.28 20.44 -27.28
CA SER A 269 -1.86 20.84 -27.39
C SER A 269 -0.83 19.71 -27.53
N ASP A 270 -1.08 18.46 -27.12
CA ASP A 270 0.00 17.47 -27.04
C ASP A 270 -0.28 16.17 -27.81
N GLN A 271 -0.01 16.20 -29.12
CA GLN A 271 0.03 15.00 -29.97
C GLN A 271 1.41 14.31 -30.01
N ASN A 272 2.36 14.69 -29.16
CA ASN A 272 3.73 14.14 -29.17
C ASN A 272 4.10 13.27 -27.96
N GLU A 273 3.18 13.00 -27.02
CA GLU A 273 3.46 12.05 -25.94
C GLU A 273 3.15 10.61 -26.37
N ALA A 274 4.17 9.75 -26.26
CA ALA A 274 4.03 8.30 -26.45
C ALA A 274 2.89 7.74 -25.58
N PRO A 275 2.15 6.70 -26.03
CA PRO A 275 1.04 6.14 -25.28
C PRO A 275 1.48 5.72 -23.88
N VAL A 276 0.98 6.45 -22.88
CA VAL A 276 1.30 6.23 -21.46
C VAL A 276 0.84 4.83 -21.06
N GLN A 277 1.78 3.99 -20.61
CA GLN A 277 1.48 2.59 -20.29
C GLN A 277 0.55 2.48 -19.07
N PRO A 278 -0.57 1.74 -19.16
CA PRO A 278 -1.67 1.75 -18.18
C PRO A 278 -1.28 1.27 -16.77
N GLN A 279 -0.19 0.51 -16.65
CA GLN A 279 0.31 -0.04 -15.38
C GLN A 279 0.80 1.00 -14.35
N ASN A 280 0.88 2.29 -14.71
CA ASN A 280 1.33 3.36 -13.81
C ASN A 280 0.19 4.15 -13.13
N ARG A 281 -1.10 3.85 -13.39
CA ARG A 281 -2.23 4.66 -12.88
C ARG A 281 -3.15 3.81 -12.01
N ALA A 282 -3.33 4.10 -10.72
CA ALA A 282 -4.26 3.34 -9.89
C ALA A 282 -5.70 3.89 -9.99
N PRO A 283 -6.72 3.05 -9.90
CA PRO A 283 -6.70 1.60 -10.03
C PRO A 283 -6.95 1.21 -11.50
N TRP A 284 -5.89 1.14 -12.32
CA TRP A 284 -5.94 0.66 -13.72
C TRP A 284 -6.54 -0.74 -13.85
N PHE A 285 -6.56 -1.53 -12.77
CA PHE A 285 -7.21 -2.83 -12.80
C PHE A 285 -8.74 -2.67 -12.84
N LEU A 286 -9.29 -1.73 -12.07
CA LEU A 286 -10.74 -1.46 -12.04
C LEU A 286 -11.24 -0.76 -13.30
N SER A 287 -10.38 -0.04 -14.03
CA SER A 287 -10.81 0.59 -15.29
C SER A 287 -11.28 -0.41 -16.35
N ARG A 288 -10.95 -1.70 -16.20
CA ARG A 288 -11.46 -2.78 -17.06
C ARG A 288 -12.87 -3.28 -16.67
N PHE A 289 -13.28 -3.00 -15.44
CA PHE A 289 -14.53 -3.50 -14.85
C PHE A 289 -15.57 -2.40 -14.66
N ILE A 290 -15.13 -1.14 -14.71
CA ILE A 290 -15.93 0.08 -14.63
C ILE A 290 -16.38 0.49 -16.05
N PRO A 291 -17.53 1.18 -16.19
CA PRO A 291 -18.13 1.47 -17.48
C PRO A 291 -17.27 2.37 -18.39
N GLU A 292 -17.24 2.04 -19.68
CA GLU A 292 -16.82 2.95 -20.74
C GLU A 292 -17.99 3.87 -21.12
N ARG A 293 -17.81 5.21 -21.05
CA ARG A 293 -18.89 6.20 -21.21
C ARG A 293 -19.57 6.23 -22.60
N GLU A 294 -19.07 5.52 -23.62
CA GLU A 294 -19.45 5.76 -25.03
C GLU A 294 -20.13 4.61 -25.78
N SER A 295 -20.43 3.46 -25.15
CA SER A 295 -20.80 2.26 -25.94
C SER A 295 -22.00 1.44 -25.46
N ARG A 296 -22.75 1.86 -24.43
CA ARG A 296 -23.85 1.04 -23.89
C ARG A 296 -25.22 1.67 -24.04
N ILE A 297 -26.15 0.87 -24.57
CA ILE A 297 -27.59 1.13 -24.60
C ILE A 297 -28.16 0.97 -23.18
N GLU A 298 -27.67 -0.02 -22.44
CA GLU A 298 -28.07 -0.34 -21.07
C GLU A 298 -27.16 0.32 -20.02
N PRO A 299 -27.74 0.92 -18.95
CA PRO A 299 -26.95 1.48 -17.86
C PRO A 299 -26.09 0.42 -17.19
N HIS A 300 -24.82 0.73 -16.97
CA HIS A 300 -23.90 -0.14 -16.25
C HIS A 300 -24.08 0.01 -14.73
N ILE A 301 -24.27 -1.11 -14.04
CA ILE A 301 -24.52 -1.14 -12.60
C ILE A 301 -23.34 -1.82 -11.90
N THR A 302 -22.60 -1.05 -11.12
CA THR A 302 -21.54 -1.57 -10.23
C THR A 302 -22.06 -1.60 -8.80
N LEU A 303 -22.19 -2.79 -8.21
CA LEU A 303 -22.45 -2.96 -6.78
C LEU A 303 -21.14 -2.95 -6.01
N THR A 304 -21.04 -2.16 -4.95
CA THR A 304 -19.83 -2.15 -4.12
C THR A 304 -20.13 -1.97 -2.64
N PHE A 305 -19.34 -2.66 -1.82
CA PHE A 305 -19.43 -2.58 -0.36
C PHE A 305 -18.11 -2.96 0.30
N ALA A 306 -17.94 -2.51 1.54
CA ALA A 306 -16.83 -2.90 2.40
C ALA A 306 -17.33 -3.87 3.48
N GLN A 307 -16.51 -4.86 3.80
CA GLN A 307 -16.77 -5.84 4.84
C GLN A 307 -15.52 -6.08 5.70
N SER A 308 -15.72 -6.61 6.89
CA SER A 308 -14.69 -7.24 7.71
C SER A 308 -14.30 -8.63 7.15
N ALA A 309 -13.23 -9.21 7.67
CA ALA A 309 -12.76 -10.54 7.24
C ALA A 309 -13.75 -11.67 7.59
N ASP A 310 -14.59 -11.46 8.61
CA ASP A 310 -15.73 -12.31 8.97
C ASP A 310 -17.06 -11.92 8.27
N GLY A 311 -16.99 -11.12 7.20
CA GLY A 311 -18.13 -10.87 6.30
C GLY A 311 -19.18 -9.88 6.83
N LYS A 312 -18.84 -9.07 7.84
CA LYS A 312 -19.74 -8.07 8.42
C LYS A 312 -19.53 -6.70 7.78
N ILE A 313 -20.62 -6.00 7.54
CA ILE A 313 -20.62 -4.66 6.92
C ILE A 313 -20.90 -3.54 7.92
N ALA A 314 -21.43 -3.88 9.10
CA ALA A 314 -21.65 -2.95 10.19
C ALA A 314 -21.52 -3.67 11.55
N GLY A 315 -21.35 -2.90 12.61
CA GLY A 315 -21.31 -3.41 13.98
C GLY A 315 -22.69 -3.79 14.52
N PRO A 316 -22.76 -4.22 15.79
CA PRO A 316 -24.01 -4.57 16.46
C PRO A 316 -25.05 -3.45 16.36
N GLY A 317 -26.30 -3.83 16.08
CA GLY A 317 -27.41 -2.88 15.90
C GLY A 317 -27.27 -1.97 14.66
N GLY A 318 -26.42 -2.31 13.69
CA GLY A 318 -26.21 -1.51 12.49
C GLY A 318 -25.32 -0.29 12.71
N LYS A 319 -24.56 -0.26 13.80
CA LYS A 319 -23.62 0.82 14.10
C LYS A 319 -22.52 0.90 13.03
N GLN A 320 -22.25 2.11 12.54
CA GLN A 320 -21.20 2.36 11.57
C GLN A 320 -19.82 1.92 12.11
N VAL A 321 -19.07 1.17 11.29
CA VAL A 321 -17.70 0.75 11.58
C VAL A 321 -16.80 1.21 10.44
N ALA A 322 -15.64 1.77 10.78
CA ALA A 322 -14.62 2.13 9.79
C ALA A 322 -13.92 0.85 9.29
N LEU A 323 -14.44 0.28 8.21
CA LEU A 323 -13.89 -0.93 7.58
C LEU A 323 -12.76 -0.58 6.61
N SER A 324 -13.03 0.28 5.63
CA SER A 324 -12.07 0.67 4.60
C SER A 324 -10.91 1.51 5.16
N GLY A 325 -9.68 1.12 4.84
CA GLY A 325 -8.47 1.90 5.04
C GLY A 325 -8.39 3.13 4.13
N LYS A 326 -7.32 3.93 4.30
CA LYS A 326 -7.15 5.21 3.58
C LYS A 326 -7.07 5.01 2.07
N GLU A 327 -6.31 4.00 1.65
CA GLU A 327 -6.12 3.70 0.24
C GLU A 327 -7.44 3.23 -0.38
N SER A 328 -8.14 2.25 0.23
CA SER A 328 -9.39 1.74 -0.33
C SER A 328 -10.50 2.80 -0.34
N MET A 329 -10.50 3.73 0.63
CA MET A 329 -11.38 4.90 0.62
C MET A 329 -11.10 5.82 -0.57
N LEU A 330 -9.82 6.07 -0.91
CA LEU A 330 -9.44 6.82 -2.11
C LEU A 330 -9.90 6.11 -3.39
N MET A 331 -9.78 4.77 -3.45
CA MET A 331 -10.31 3.97 -4.54
C MET A 331 -11.83 4.11 -4.68
N THR A 332 -12.59 4.04 -3.59
CA THR A 332 -14.06 4.25 -3.61
C THR A 332 -14.42 5.63 -4.14
N HIS A 333 -13.72 6.67 -3.67
CA HIS A 333 -13.91 8.02 -4.18
C HIS A 333 -13.58 8.15 -5.67
N TRP A 334 -12.54 7.45 -6.13
CA TRP A 334 -12.21 7.38 -7.55
C TRP A 334 -13.29 6.65 -8.36
N MET A 335 -13.80 5.52 -7.88
CA MET A 335 -14.92 4.80 -8.54
C MET A 335 -16.15 5.69 -8.66
N ARG A 336 -16.47 6.47 -7.63
CA ARG A 336 -17.56 7.48 -7.68
C ARG A 336 -17.38 8.47 -8.83
N SER A 337 -16.16 8.94 -9.07
CA SER A 337 -15.86 9.88 -10.17
C SER A 337 -15.99 9.25 -11.57
N MET A 338 -16.02 7.92 -11.66
CA MET A 338 -16.17 7.19 -12.91
C MET A 338 -17.61 6.81 -13.24
N HIS A 339 -18.56 7.10 -12.34
CA HIS A 339 -19.98 6.80 -12.54
C HIS A 339 -20.80 8.08 -12.71
N ASP A 340 -21.87 8.02 -13.51
CA ASP A 340 -22.76 9.16 -13.71
C ASP A 340 -23.63 9.39 -12.45
N ALA A 341 -23.97 8.33 -11.71
CA ALA A 341 -24.73 8.37 -10.47
C ALA A 341 -24.16 7.46 -9.36
N ILE A 342 -24.52 7.78 -8.12
CA ILE A 342 -24.30 6.94 -6.94
C ILE A 342 -25.64 6.69 -6.25
N MET A 343 -25.94 5.43 -5.94
CA MET A 343 -27.20 5.03 -5.34
C MET A 343 -26.98 4.40 -3.96
N ILE A 344 -27.80 4.81 -2.99
CA ILE A 344 -27.87 4.20 -1.67
C ILE A 344 -29.32 3.94 -1.24
N GLY A 345 -29.51 3.06 -0.27
CA GLY A 345 -30.79 2.93 0.44
C GLY A 345 -30.92 3.97 1.55
N ILE A 346 -32.16 4.34 1.90
CA ILE A 346 -32.46 5.23 3.03
C ILE A 346 -31.90 4.76 4.37
N GLY A 347 -31.77 3.44 4.61
CA GLY A 347 -31.14 2.93 5.84
C GLY A 347 -29.68 3.37 5.97
N THR A 348 -28.92 3.33 4.87
CA THR A 348 -27.54 3.84 4.81
C THR A 348 -27.51 5.35 5.00
N ALA A 349 -28.42 6.09 4.35
CA ALA A 349 -28.50 7.54 4.50
C ALA A 349 -28.77 7.96 5.97
N ALA A 350 -29.68 7.25 6.65
CA ALA A 350 -30.03 7.54 8.04
C ALA A 350 -28.93 7.15 9.04
N ASN A 351 -28.22 6.04 8.80
CA ASN A 351 -27.21 5.54 9.72
C ASN A 351 -25.85 6.23 9.56
N ASP A 352 -25.43 6.48 8.31
CA ASP A 352 -24.07 6.96 8.01
C ASP A 352 -24.02 8.47 7.69
N ASP A 353 -25.16 9.08 7.37
CA ASP A 353 -25.29 10.46 6.91
C ASP A 353 -24.18 10.87 5.90
N PRO A 354 -24.06 10.15 4.76
CA PRO A 354 -22.96 10.33 3.84
C PRO A 354 -23.13 11.59 2.97
N ARG A 355 -22.00 12.16 2.52
CA ARG A 355 -22.00 13.27 1.54
C ARG A 355 -22.13 12.82 0.08
N LEU A 356 -21.87 11.53 -0.21
CA LEU A 356 -21.92 10.93 -1.56
C LEU A 356 -21.15 11.68 -2.66
N ASN A 357 -20.06 12.35 -2.29
CA ASN A 357 -19.21 13.14 -3.20
C ASN A 357 -17.81 12.55 -3.36
N VAL A 358 -16.99 13.18 -4.21
CA VAL A 358 -15.61 12.75 -4.50
C VAL A 358 -14.53 13.57 -3.75
N ARG A 359 -14.85 14.12 -2.57
CA ARG A 359 -14.01 15.09 -1.81
C ARG A 359 -12.58 14.65 -1.46
N LEU A 360 -12.28 13.35 -1.47
CA LEU A 360 -10.93 12.85 -1.19
C LEU A 360 -10.01 12.85 -2.42
N LEU A 361 -10.55 13.18 -3.60
CA LEU A 361 -9.79 13.32 -4.82
C LEU A 361 -9.26 14.76 -4.98
N PRO A 362 -8.17 14.95 -5.76
CA PRO A 362 -7.69 16.27 -6.13
C PRO A 362 -8.79 17.13 -6.75
N GLN A 363 -8.67 18.46 -6.62
CA GLN A 363 -9.71 19.41 -7.04
C GLN A 363 -10.18 19.20 -8.49
N ALA A 364 -9.27 18.85 -9.39
CA ALA A 364 -9.57 18.61 -10.79
C ALA A 364 -10.56 17.44 -11.04
N TYR A 365 -10.77 16.56 -10.06
CA TYR A 365 -11.72 15.45 -10.10
C TYR A 365 -13.06 15.80 -9.47
N GLN A 366 -13.13 16.90 -8.70
CA GLN A 366 -14.31 17.22 -7.90
C GLN A 366 -15.53 17.59 -8.76
N SER A 367 -15.30 18.09 -9.98
CA SER A 367 -16.33 18.35 -10.98
C SER A 367 -17.02 17.06 -11.47
N GLU A 368 -16.41 15.90 -11.32
CA GLU A 368 -17.00 14.59 -11.65
C GLU A 368 -17.76 13.96 -10.49
N THR A 369 -18.33 14.77 -9.59
CA THR A 369 -19.19 14.24 -8.54
C THR A 369 -20.39 13.51 -9.16
N PRO A 370 -20.66 12.24 -8.80
CA PRO A 370 -21.80 11.50 -9.33
C PRO A 370 -23.13 12.09 -8.83
N GLN A 371 -24.20 11.92 -9.59
CA GLN A 371 -25.56 12.28 -9.18
C GLN A 371 -26.00 11.39 -7.99
N PRO A 372 -26.27 11.95 -6.79
CA PRO A 372 -26.77 11.15 -5.67
C PRO A 372 -28.20 10.70 -5.92
N ILE A 373 -28.48 9.41 -5.69
CA ILE A 373 -29.81 8.80 -5.75
C ILE A 373 -30.05 8.06 -4.43
N VAL A 374 -31.18 8.30 -3.78
CA VAL A 374 -31.57 7.63 -2.54
C VAL A 374 -32.88 6.89 -2.77
N LEU A 375 -32.90 5.58 -2.52
CA LEU A 375 -34.12 4.78 -2.48
C LEU A 375 -34.82 5.02 -1.13
N ASP A 376 -35.87 5.84 -1.15
CA ASP A 376 -36.60 6.26 0.03
C ASP A 376 -38.13 6.29 -0.22
N PRO A 377 -38.79 5.11 -0.20
CA PRO A 377 -40.21 4.98 -0.51
C PRO A 377 -41.14 5.89 0.29
N GLN A 378 -40.73 6.26 1.51
CA GLN A 378 -41.53 6.99 2.51
C GLN A 378 -40.97 8.39 2.83
N LEU A 379 -40.01 8.91 2.05
CA LEU A 379 -39.40 10.22 2.25
C LEU A 379 -38.83 10.43 3.67
N ARG A 380 -38.21 9.41 4.26
CA ARG A 380 -37.63 9.44 5.61
C ARG A 380 -36.32 10.21 5.71
N LEU A 381 -35.67 10.58 4.61
CA LEU A 381 -34.44 11.37 4.63
C LEU A 381 -34.64 12.63 5.50
N SER A 382 -33.62 13.02 6.26
CA SER A 382 -33.65 14.27 7.01
C SER A 382 -33.44 15.46 6.07
N PRO A 383 -34.23 16.55 6.13
CA PRO A 383 -33.93 17.80 5.43
C PRO A 383 -32.57 18.40 5.79
N THR A 384 -31.98 17.97 6.93
CA THR A 384 -30.66 18.40 7.40
C THR A 384 -29.55 17.40 7.07
N ALA A 385 -29.79 16.41 6.20
CA ALA A 385 -28.78 15.41 5.83
C ALA A 385 -27.56 16.08 5.19
N ARG A 386 -26.36 15.56 5.45
CA ARG A 386 -25.09 16.14 4.97
C ARG A 386 -25.01 16.26 3.46
N MET A 387 -25.66 15.36 2.72
CA MET A 387 -25.75 15.45 1.25
C MET A 387 -26.56 16.65 0.76
N LEU A 388 -27.56 17.10 1.52
CA LEU A 388 -28.34 18.31 1.22
C LEU A 388 -27.63 19.57 1.71
N GLN A 389 -27.00 19.51 2.88
CA GLN A 389 -26.17 20.61 3.39
C GLN A 389 -25.00 20.93 2.45
N ALA A 390 -24.42 19.92 1.81
CA ALA A 390 -23.33 20.09 0.84
C ALA A 390 -23.71 20.98 -0.36
N LEU A 391 -25.00 21.13 -0.68
CA LEU A 391 -25.46 22.05 -1.73
C LEU A 391 -25.22 23.52 -1.37
N HIS A 392 -25.11 23.83 -0.08
CA HIS A 392 -24.96 25.18 0.46
C HIS A 392 -23.56 25.43 1.03
N ASP A 393 -22.67 24.44 0.93
CA ASP A 393 -21.30 24.51 1.43
C ASP A 393 -20.37 24.98 0.30
N GLU A 394 -19.83 26.19 0.43
CA GLU A 394 -18.88 26.79 -0.52
C GLU A 394 -17.61 25.93 -0.72
N THR A 395 -17.29 25.06 0.24
CA THR A 395 -16.15 24.13 0.13
C THR A 395 -16.45 22.91 -0.75
N THR A 396 -17.71 22.74 -1.22
CA THR A 396 -18.13 21.69 -2.15
C THR A 396 -18.88 22.25 -3.37
N PRO A 397 -18.20 23.03 -4.25
CA PRO A 397 -18.84 23.77 -5.35
C PRO A 397 -19.49 22.90 -6.45
N HIS A 398 -19.30 21.57 -6.40
CA HIS A 398 -19.81 20.62 -7.39
C HIS A 398 -20.82 19.63 -6.79
N ALA A 399 -21.39 19.94 -5.62
CA ALA A 399 -22.47 19.14 -5.05
C ALA A 399 -23.70 19.16 -5.99
N LYS A 400 -24.33 17.99 -6.17
CA LYS A 400 -25.53 17.82 -7.01
C LYS A 400 -26.75 17.55 -6.13
N ASN A 401 -27.89 18.13 -6.49
CA ASN A 401 -29.18 17.93 -5.82
C ASN A 401 -29.51 16.44 -5.73
N PRO A 402 -29.61 15.83 -4.53
CA PRO A 402 -29.94 14.42 -4.39
C PRO A 402 -31.32 14.09 -4.98
N TRP A 403 -31.42 12.97 -5.69
CA TRP A 403 -32.68 12.46 -6.22
C TRP A 403 -33.27 11.43 -5.26
N LEU A 404 -34.48 11.67 -4.76
CA LEU A 404 -35.16 10.75 -3.85
C LEU A 404 -36.21 9.97 -4.62
N LEU A 405 -36.00 8.67 -4.75
CA LEU A 405 -36.97 7.76 -5.35
C LEU A 405 -37.97 7.33 -4.29
N CYS A 406 -39.20 7.80 -4.41
CA CYS A 406 -40.28 7.50 -3.48
C CYS A 406 -41.46 6.79 -4.14
N GLN A 407 -42.29 6.14 -3.31
CA GLN A 407 -43.49 5.50 -3.79
C GLN A 407 -44.45 6.55 -4.36
N LYS A 408 -45.03 6.30 -5.52
CA LYS A 408 -46.13 7.09 -6.06
C LYS A 408 -47.40 6.78 -5.27
N ILE A 409 -47.95 7.79 -4.59
CA ILE A 409 -49.20 7.67 -3.83
C ILE A 409 -50.20 8.67 -4.42
N GLN A 410 -51.42 8.20 -4.65
CA GLN A 410 -52.48 8.97 -5.29
C GLN A 410 -53.01 10.09 -4.38
N ASP A 411 -53.09 9.82 -3.07
CA ASP A 411 -53.45 10.81 -2.05
C ASP A 411 -52.51 10.72 -0.84
N TRP A 412 -51.51 11.60 -0.81
CA TRP A 412 -50.61 11.72 0.33
C TRP A 412 -51.33 12.41 1.50
N ASP A 413 -51.13 11.92 2.72
CA ASP A 413 -51.56 12.64 3.91
C ASP A 413 -50.86 14.01 4.04
N GLN A 414 -51.36 14.86 4.93
CA GLN A 414 -50.81 16.21 5.12
C GLN A 414 -49.36 16.20 5.60
N ASP A 415 -48.95 15.20 6.39
CA ASP A 415 -47.63 15.16 7.00
C ASP A 415 -46.56 14.79 5.98
N ILE A 416 -46.86 13.85 5.08
CA ILE A 416 -45.95 13.50 3.99
C ILE A 416 -45.88 14.63 2.96
N ARG A 417 -46.98 15.35 2.68
CA ARG A 417 -46.92 16.57 1.84
C ARG A 417 -46.00 17.63 2.44
N LYS A 418 -46.09 17.89 3.74
CA LYS A 418 -45.17 18.80 4.44
C LYS A 418 -43.73 18.30 4.36
N ARG A 419 -43.50 17.00 4.54
CA ARG A 419 -42.17 16.40 4.47
C ARG A 419 -41.56 16.48 3.08
N LYS A 420 -42.35 16.19 2.04
CA LYS A 420 -41.97 16.37 0.63
C LYS A 420 -41.54 17.82 0.37
N ALA A 421 -42.37 18.79 0.77
CA ALA A 421 -42.06 20.20 0.59
C ALA A 421 -40.78 20.62 1.35
N ALA A 422 -40.58 20.13 2.57
CA ALA A 422 -39.35 20.41 3.33
C ALA A 422 -38.09 19.84 2.67
N LEU A 423 -38.17 18.65 2.07
CA LEU A 423 -37.07 18.04 1.33
C LEU A 423 -36.77 18.78 0.02
N GLU A 424 -37.81 19.19 -0.72
CA GLU A 424 -37.66 19.99 -1.93
C GLU A 424 -37.05 21.37 -1.62
N GLN A 425 -37.48 22.01 -0.52
CA GLN A 425 -36.89 23.26 -0.03
C GLN A 425 -35.42 23.09 0.38
N ALA A 426 -35.05 21.94 0.94
CA ALA A 426 -33.66 21.62 1.26
C ALA A 426 -32.81 21.29 0.01
N GLY A 427 -33.43 21.21 -1.18
CA GLY A 427 -32.76 21.01 -2.46
C GLY A 427 -32.85 19.58 -3.02
N ALA A 428 -33.65 18.69 -2.42
CA ALA A 428 -33.88 17.36 -2.97
C ALA A 428 -34.78 17.41 -4.21
N ARG A 429 -34.51 16.55 -5.22
CA ARG A 429 -35.43 16.30 -6.32
C ARG A 429 -36.21 15.02 -6.05
N ILE A 430 -37.53 15.13 -5.93
CA ILE A 430 -38.39 13.97 -5.68
C ILE A 430 -38.77 13.31 -7.02
N ILE A 431 -38.59 12.00 -7.11
CA ILE A 431 -38.96 11.19 -8.26
C ILE A 431 -39.92 10.10 -7.78
N GLU A 432 -41.19 10.24 -8.16
CA GLU A 432 -42.24 9.29 -7.80
C GLU A 432 -42.25 8.12 -8.78
N HIS A 433 -42.28 6.90 -8.25
CA HIS A 433 -42.39 5.67 -9.03
C HIS A 433 -43.39 4.71 -8.38
N ASP A 434 -44.11 3.93 -9.18
CA ASP A 434 -44.91 2.84 -8.67
C ASP A 434 -44.02 1.84 -7.93
N MET A 435 -44.29 1.66 -6.63
CA MET A 435 -43.55 0.76 -5.72
C MET A 435 -44.56 -0.09 -4.93
N PRO A 436 -45.08 -1.19 -5.53
CA PRO A 436 -46.04 -2.06 -4.87
C PRO A 436 -45.50 -2.56 -3.53
N GLY A 437 -46.27 -2.41 -2.45
CA GLY A 437 -45.85 -2.80 -1.11
C GLY A 437 -44.70 -1.95 -0.52
N GLY A 438 -44.48 -0.73 -1.04
CA GLY A 438 -43.45 0.19 -0.53
C GLY A 438 -42.02 -0.24 -0.86
N ARG A 439 -41.84 -1.11 -1.86
CA ARG A 439 -40.53 -1.55 -2.34
C ARG A 439 -40.43 -1.31 -3.84
N MET A 440 -39.25 -0.86 -4.26
CA MET A 440 -38.95 -0.73 -5.68
C MET A 440 -38.67 -2.10 -6.29
N ASP A 441 -39.29 -2.39 -7.42
CA ASP A 441 -38.87 -3.51 -8.26
C ASP A 441 -37.58 -3.13 -8.97
N LEU A 442 -36.46 -3.66 -8.48
CA LEU A 442 -35.14 -3.36 -9.02
C LEU A 442 -34.93 -3.93 -10.44
N SER A 443 -35.77 -4.86 -10.90
CA SER A 443 -35.68 -5.36 -12.29
C SER A 443 -35.99 -4.25 -13.32
N LEU A 444 -36.74 -3.23 -12.90
CA LEU A 444 -37.08 -2.05 -13.71
C LEU A 444 -36.06 -0.92 -13.59
N LEU A 445 -35.04 -1.07 -12.73
CA LEU A 445 -34.06 -0.04 -12.48
C LEU A 445 -33.31 0.42 -13.74
N PRO A 446 -32.85 -0.47 -14.66
CA PRO A 446 -32.19 -0.04 -15.88
C PRO A 446 -33.07 0.90 -16.71
N THR A 447 -34.36 0.59 -16.86
CA THR A 447 -35.33 1.41 -17.58
C THR A 447 -35.50 2.79 -16.95
N LEU A 448 -35.57 2.87 -15.63
CA LEU A 448 -35.61 4.14 -14.91
C LEU A 448 -34.33 4.95 -15.09
N LEU A 449 -33.16 4.33 -14.96
CA LEU A 449 -31.89 5.03 -15.13
C LEU A 449 -31.74 5.61 -16.55
N ARG A 450 -32.18 4.87 -17.58
CA ARG A 450 -32.25 5.38 -18.95
C ARG A 450 -33.16 6.60 -19.09
N SER A 451 -34.36 6.57 -18.50
CA SER A 451 -35.28 7.71 -18.57
C SER A 451 -34.76 8.96 -17.85
N LEU A 452 -33.83 8.78 -16.90
CA LEU A 452 -33.12 9.85 -16.20
C LEU A 452 -31.78 10.24 -16.86
N ASN A 453 -31.46 9.67 -18.02
CA ASN A 453 -30.19 9.87 -18.73
C ASN A 453 -28.95 9.50 -17.89
N VAL A 454 -29.08 8.49 -17.03
CA VAL A 454 -27.99 7.92 -16.23
C VAL A 454 -27.49 6.64 -16.91
N ARG A 455 -26.25 6.67 -17.41
CA ARG A 455 -25.65 5.54 -18.13
C ARG A 455 -24.84 4.61 -17.23
N SER A 456 -24.50 5.06 -16.03
CA SER A 456 -23.82 4.24 -15.05
C SER A 456 -24.18 4.64 -13.64
N VAL A 457 -24.36 3.64 -12.79
CA VAL A 457 -24.62 3.83 -11.37
C VAL A 457 -23.71 2.95 -10.53
N MET A 458 -23.08 3.57 -9.54
CA MET A 458 -22.38 2.89 -8.46
C MET A 458 -23.35 2.73 -7.29
N VAL A 459 -23.57 1.51 -6.83
CA VAL A 459 -24.50 1.21 -5.74
C VAL A 459 -23.70 0.92 -4.48
N GLU A 460 -23.85 1.79 -3.48
CA GLU A 460 -23.33 1.60 -2.12
C GLU A 460 -24.51 1.27 -1.20
N GLY A 461 -24.61 0.03 -0.73
CA GLY A 461 -25.81 -0.46 -0.05
C GLY A 461 -25.55 -0.92 1.37
N GLY A 462 -26.52 -0.69 2.27
CA GLY A 462 -26.66 -1.52 3.46
C GLY A 462 -27.09 -2.95 3.08
N ALA A 463 -27.11 -3.86 4.06
CA ALA A 463 -27.33 -5.30 3.84
C ALA A 463 -28.51 -5.63 2.90
N SER A 464 -29.67 -4.98 3.11
CA SER A 464 -30.86 -5.21 2.29
C SER A 464 -30.70 -4.79 0.82
N ILE A 465 -29.94 -3.74 0.53
CA ILE A 465 -29.67 -3.31 -0.86
C ILE A 465 -28.69 -4.27 -1.51
N ILE A 466 -27.62 -4.63 -0.80
CA ILE A 466 -26.64 -5.62 -1.28
C ILE A 466 -27.37 -6.92 -1.66
N ASP A 467 -28.21 -7.44 -0.77
CA ASP A 467 -28.92 -8.69 -1.01
C ASP A 467 -29.83 -8.64 -2.23
N GLN A 468 -30.58 -7.54 -2.41
CA GLN A 468 -31.47 -7.40 -3.55
C GLN A 468 -30.68 -7.32 -4.88
N PHE A 469 -29.61 -6.52 -4.95
CA PHE A 469 -28.81 -6.42 -6.16
C PHE A 469 -28.08 -7.72 -6.52
N LEU A 470 -27.72 -8.55 -5.53
CA LEU A 470 -27.08 -9.84 -5.78
C LEU A 470 -28.03 -10.89 -6.34
N VAL A 471 -29.32 -10.86 -5.99
CA VAL A 471 -30.30 -11.89 -6.39
C VAL A 471 -31.22 -11.46 -7.52
N THR A 472 -31.37 -10.15 -7.76
CA THR A 472 -32.26 -9.64 -8.80
C THR A 472 -31.65 -9.83 -10.18
N THR A 473 -32.49 -10.25 -11.11
CA THR A 473 -32.22 -10.27 -12.54
C THR A 473 -33.11 -9.26 -13.24
N CYS A 474 -32.66 -8.76 -14.38
CA CYS A 474 -33.40 -7.87 -15.26
C CYS A 474 -33.32 -8.38 -16.70
N ASN A 475 -34.23 -7.90 -17.55
CA ASN A 475 -34.14 -8.15 -18.99
C ASN A 475 -33.21 -7.12 -19.62
N ASP A 476 -32.36 -7.56 -20.54
CA ASP A 476 -31.63 -6.64 -21.42
C ASP A 476 -32.51 -6.14 -22.58
N GLU A 477 -31.92 -5.32 -23.44
CA GLU A 477 -32.53 -4.78 -24.66
C GLU A 477 -33.08 -5.84 -25.63
N THR A 478 -32.57 -7.08 -25.57
CA THR A 478 -33.01 -8.22 -26.39
C THR A 478 -34.10 -9.06 -25.71
N GLY A 479 -34.44 -8.73 -24.45
CA GLY A 479 -35.38 -9.48 -23.63
C GLY A 479 -34.75 -10.69 -22.92
N GLN A 480 -33.43 -10.86 -23.00
CA GLN A 480 -32.74 -11.94 -22.30
C GLN A 480 -32.52 -11.56 -20.83
N GLN A 481 -32.77 -12.53 -19.94
CA GLN A 481 -32.60 -12.35 -18.51
C GLN A 481 -31.11 -12.36 -18.15
N ARG A 482 -30.65 -11.35 -17.42
CA ARG A 482 -29.29 -11.20 -16.92
C ARG A 482 -29.28 -10.74 -15.45
N PRO A 483 -28.17 -10.94 -14.70
CA PRO A 483 -28.03 -10.34 -13.38
C PRO A 483 -28.11 -8.81 -13.44
N LEU A 484 -28.71 -8.20 -12.43
CA LEU A 484 -28.88 -6.75 -12.38
C LEU A 484 -27.53 -6.02 -12.27
N ALA A 485 -26.62 -6.52 -11.45
CA ALA A 485 -25.28 -5.96 -11.31
C ALA A 485 -24.35 -6.50 -12.42
N ASP A 486 -23.74 -5.60 -13.17
CA ASP A 486 -22.69 -5.94 -14.15
C ASP A 486 -21.36 -6.29 -13.47
N CYS A 487 -21.10 -5.69 -12.31
CA CYS A 487 -19.89 -5.90 -11.53
C CYS A 487 -20.17 -5.79 -10.03
N VAL A 488 -19.53 -6.66 -9.24
CA VAL A 488 -19.54 -6.61 -7.78
C VAL A 488 -18.11 -6.41 -7.27
N ILE A 489 -17.88 -5.31 -6.54
CA ILE A 489 -16.57 -4.97 -5.98
C ILE A 489 -16.65 -4.97 -4.46
N VAL A 490 -15.95 -5.92 -3.84
CA VAL A 490 -15.94 -6.14 -2.39
C VAL A 490 -14.60 -5.73 -1.81
N THR A 491 -14.61 -4.78 -0.87
CA THR A 491 -13.42 -4.41 -0.09
C THR A 491 -13.42 -5.14 1.24
N VAL A 492 -12.44 -6.00 1.49
CA VAL A 492 -12.31 -6.80 2.71
C VAL A 492 -11.22 -6.19 3.60
N ALA A 493 -11.63 -5.65 4.74
CA ALA A 493 -10.75 -5.12 5.77
C ALA A 493 -10.15 -6.26 6.61
N PRO A 494 -8.89 -6.15 7.07
CA PRO A 494 -8.23 -7.16 7.89
C PRO A 494 -8.62 -7.02 9.38
N SER A 495 -9.91 -6.86 9.65
CA SER A 495 -10.49 -6.77 10.99
C SER A 495 -11.67 -7.72 11.09
N ASN A 496 -12.03 -8.13 12.31
CA ASN A 496 -13.23 -8.91 12.59
C ASN A 496 -14.17 -8.07 13.44
N ILE A 497 -15.48 -8.17 13.19
CA ILE A 497 -16.51 -7.48 13.98
C ILE A 497 -17.09 -8.42 15.05
N GLY A 498 -17.24 -9.71 14.74
CA GLY A 498 -17.88 -10.71 15.58
C GLY A 498 -19.34 -10.97 15.19
N ASP A 499 -19.93 -11.98 15.84
CA ASP A 499 -21.21 -12.57 15.43
C ASP A 499 -22.39 -11.59 15.46
N GLU A 500 -22.37 -10.65 16.42
CA GLU A 500 -23.38 -9.60 16.57
C GLU A 500 -23.32 -8.53 15.46
N GLY A 501 -22.27 -8.55 14.62
CA GLY A 501 -22.16 -7.68 13.46
C GLY A 501 -23.25 -7.96 12.41
N VAL A 502 -23.64 -6.91 11.69
CA VAL A 502 -24.57 -7.03 10.57
C VAL A 502 -23.83 -7.58 9.37
N ALA A 503 -24.26 -8.73 8.87
CA ALA A 503 -23.83 -9.29 7.59
C ALA A 503 -24.81 -8.90 6.47
N TYR A 504 -24.35 -9.03 5.23
CA TYR A 504 -25.23 -9.21 4.08
C TYR A 504 -25.33 -10.70 3.79
N GLY A 505 -26.30 -11.12 2.97
CA GLY A 505 -26.41 -12.50 2.56
C GLY A 505 -26.98 -13.42 3.63
N ALA A 506 -27.72 -12.90 4.61
CA ALA A 506 -28.49 -13.70 5.58
C ALA A 506 -29.60 -14.56 4.92
N GLY A 507 -29.62 -14.64 3.60
CA GLY A 507 -30.45 -15.50 2.75
C GLY A 507 -29.67 -15.96 1.50
N LYS A 508 -30.24 -15.78 0.30
CA LYS A 508 -29.68 -16.28 -0.98
C LYS A 508 -28.52 -15.44 -1.54
N GLY A 509 -28.19 -14.28 -0.98
CA GLY A 509 -27.21 -13.33 -1.55
C GLY A 509 -25.78 -13.90 -1.65
N LEU A 510 -25.31 -14.60 -0.62
CA LEU A 510 -23.99 -15.24 -0.65
C LEU A 510 -23.96 -16.42 -1.63
N GLN A 511 -25.07 -17.15 -1.74
CA GLN A 511 -25.23 -18.22 -2.73
C GLN A 511 -25.23 -17.65 -4.15
N ALA A 512 -25.85 -16.50 -4.38
CA ALA A 512 -25.84 -15.82 -5.67
C ALA A 512 -24.42 -15.35 -6.05
N ILE A 513 -23.61 -14.86 -5.11
CA ILE A 513 -22.19 -14.61 -5.38
C ILE A 513 -21.48 -15.89 -5.86
N LYS A 514 -21.80 -17.06 -5.28
CA LYS A 514 -21.17 -18.34 -5.65
C LYS A 514 -21.68 -18.91 -6.98
N SER A 515 -22.97 -18.78 -7.28
CA SER A 515 -23.61 -19.41 -8.45
C SER A 515 -23.72 -18.50 -9.67
N THR A 516 -23.85 -17.19 -9.45
CA THR A 516 -24.10 -16.20 -10.49
C THR A 516 -22.86 -15.39 -10.82
N PHE A 517 -21.94 -15.16 -9.88
CA PHE A 517 -20.78 -14.32 -10.11
C PHE A 517 -19.48 -15.11 -10.03
N LYS A 518 -18.55 -14.88 -10.95
CA LYS A 518 -17.21 -15.47 -10.95
C LYS A 518 -16.21 -14.46 -10.42
N GLY A 519 -15.40 -14.89 -9.44
CA GLY A 519 -14.25 -14.12 -8.97
C GLY A 519 -13.22 -14.02 -10.09
N ILE A 520 -13.01 -12.82 -10.60
CA ILE A 520 -12.12 -12.57 -11.75
C ILE A 520 -10.83 -11.88 -11.36
N TYR A 521 -10.83 -11.16 -10.22
CA TYR A 521 -9.67 -10.41 -9.79
C TYR A 521 -9.62 -10.22 -8.28
N ALA A 522 -8.41 -10.22 -7.74
CA ALA A 522 -8.14 -9.92 -6.34
C ALA A 522 -6.82 -9.14 -6.25
N GLU A 523 -6.85 -7.96 -5.63
CA GLU A 523 -5.65 -7.16 -5.36
C GLU A 523 -5.69 -6.55 -3.97
N ARG A 524 -4.51 -6.28 -3.40
CA ARG A 524 -4.38 -5.65 -2.10
C ARG A 524 -4.27 -4.14 -2.26
N PHE A 525 -5.15 -3.41 -1.58
CA PHE A 525 -5.15 -1.94 -1.56
C PHE A 525 -4.86 -1.45 -0.13
N GLY A 526 -3.61 -1.07 0.13
CA GLY A 526 -3.14 -0.80 1.49
C GLY A 526 -3.11 -2.06 2.35
N GLN A 527 -3.94 -2.10 3.39
CA GLN A 527 -4.13 -3.27 4.26
C GLN A 527 -5.33 -4.13 3.85
N ASP A 528 -6.18 -3.61 2.96
CA ASP A 528 -7.42 -4.25 2.56
C ASP A 528 -7.22 -5.09 1.30
N SER A 529 -8.11 -6.06 1.10
CA SER A 529 -8.18 -6.85 -0.13
C SER A 529 -9.40 -6.42 -0.92
N VAL A 530 -9.23 -6.13 -2.21
CA VAL A 530 -10.31 -5.77 -3.13
C VAL A 530 -10.55 -6.94 -4.06
N LEU A 531 -11.78 -7.45 -4.04
CA LEU A 531 -12.23 -8.57 -4.85
C LEU A 531 -13.21 -8.05 -5.90
N VAL A 532 -13.07 -8.52 -7.13
CA VAL A 532 -13.97 -8.17 -8.23
C VAL A 532 -14.64 -9.44 -8.74
N PHE A 533 -15.96 -9.36 -8.89
CA PHE A 533 -16.78 -10.42 -9.45
C PHE A 533 -17.62 -9.88 -10.62
N GLN A 534 -17.85 -10.72 -11.62
CA GLN A 534 -18.75 -10.46 -12.75
C GLN A 534 -19.65 -11.68 -13.01
N PRO A 535 -20.86 -11.49 -13.58
CA PRO A 535 -21.75 -12.57 -14.00
C PRO A 535 -21.10 -13.68 -14.84
#